data_AF-A0A2K3K017-F1
#
_entry.id   AF-A0A2K3K017-F1
#
_cell.length_a   1.000
_cell.length_b   1.000
_cell.length_c   1.000
_cell.angle_alpha   90.00
_cell.angle_beta   90.00
_cell.angle_gamma   90.00
#
_symmetry.space_group_name_H-M   'P 1'
#
loop_
_entity.id
_entity.type
_entity.pdbx_description
1 polymer ?
#
loop_
_entity_poly.entity_id
_entity_poly.type
_entity_poly.pdbx_seq_one_letter_code
_entity_poly.pdbx_strand_id
1 'polypeptide(L)' 'MDKLRLLQLSGVQLDGDYKYLSRHLRWLSWHGFPFEFIPADFHQDNLVAVDLKYSSLKHVWMQSQ' A
#
# COMPACT_ATOMS: atom_id res chain seq x y z
N MET A 1 -3.99 14.19 -3.67
CA MET A 1 -5.15 13.36 -4.08
C MET A 1 -5.96 13.03 -2.83
N ASP A 2 -6.64 14.03 -2.27
CA ASP A 2 -6.84 13.98 -0.82
C ASP A 2 -8.09 13.19 -0.44
N LYS A 3 -9.02 12.99 -1.37
CA LYS A 3 -10.28 12.25 -1.16
C LYS A 3 -10.32 10.91 -1.89
N LEU A 4 -9.18 10.39 -2.36
CA LEU A 4 -9.13 9.13 -3.08
C LEU A 4 -9.49 7.98 -2.11
N ARG A 5 -10.48 7.17 -2.49
CA ARG A 5 -10.98 6.05 -1.67
C ARG A 5 -10.60 4.68 -2.22
N LEU A 6 -10.43 4.57 -3.53
CA LEU A 6 -10.12 3.32 -4.23
C LEU A 6 -8.89 3.56 -5.08
N LEU A 7 -7.85 2.74 -4.94
CA LEU A 7 -6.63 2.81 -5.72
C LEU A 7 -6.31 1.44 -6.28
N GLN A 8 -6.14 1.38 -7.61
CA GLN A 8 -5.69 0.18 -8.32
C GLN A 8 -4.40 0.47 -9.05
N LEU A 9 -3.39 -0.38 -8.80
CA LEU A 9 -2.05 -0.34 -9.37
C LEU A 9 -1.74 -1.74 -9.89
N SER A 10 -1.21 -1.83 -11.10
CA SER A 10 -0.91 -3.11 -11.75
C SER A 10 0.42 -3.02 -12.47
N GLY A 11 1.43 -3.74 -11.99
CA GLY A 11 2.74 -3.81 -12.64
C GLY A 11 3.52 -2.49 -12.62
N VAL A 12 3.24 -1.62 -11.65
CA VAL A 12 3.92 -0.32 -11.49
C VAL A 12 4.72 -0.28 -10.20
N GLN A 13 5.90 0.32 -10.29
CA GLN A 13 6.71 0.72 -9.15
C GLN A 13 6.52 2.22 -8.94
N LEU A 14 6.01 2.60 -7.76
CA LEU A 14 5.93 3.99 -7.37
C LEU A 14 7.28 4.45 -6.82
N ASP A 15 7.64 5.70 -7.12
CA ASP A 15 8.79 6.38 -6.54
C ASP A 15 8.30 7.43 -5.53
N GLY A 16 9.13 7.74 -4.54
CA GLY A 16 8.80 8.63 -3.43
C GLY A 16 8.22 7.94 -2.18
N ASP A 17 7.59 8.74 -1.33
CA ASP A 17 7.18 8.36 0.03
C ASP A 17 5.68 8.03 0.08
N TYR A 18 5.32 6.94 0.78
CA TYR A 18 3.94 6.45 0.80
C TYR A 18 2.99 7.29 1.66
N LYS A 19 3.52 8.23 2.47
CA LYS A 19 2.71 9.16 3.26
C LYS A 19 1.84 10.09 2.40
N TYR A 20 2.18 10.24 1.12
CA TYR A 20 1.43 11.07 0.18
C TYR A 20 0.22 10.36 -0.44
N LEU A 21 0.08 9.04 -0.23
CA LEU A 21 -1.14 8.34 -0.55
C LEU A 21 -2.30 8.87 0.29
N SER A 22 -3.49 8.88 -0.29
CA SER A 22 -4.66 9.48 0.35
C SER A 22 -4.96 8.84 1.70
N ARG A 23 -5.06 9.65 2.74
CA ARG A 23 -5.51 9.19 4.07
C ARG A 23 -6.95 8.68 4.08
N HIS A 24 -7.74 8.97 3.04
CA HIS A 24 -9.12 8.49 2.91
C HIS A 24 -9.22 7.16 2.14
N LEU A 25 -8.09 6.54 1.80
CA LEU A 25 -8.07 5.29 1.05
C LEU A 25 -8.74 4.18 1.85
N ARG A 26 -9.73 3.53 1.22
CA ARG A 26 -10.54 2.44 1.78
C ARG A 26 -10.19 1.10 1.13
N TRP A 27 -9.77 1.11 -0.12
CA TRP A 27 -9.40 -0.09 -0.87
C TRP A 27 -8.15 0.15 -1.69
N LEU A 28 -7.21 -0.80 -1.60
CA LEU A 28 -5.98 -0.82 -2.38
C LEU A 28 -5.87 -2.18 -3.09
N SER A 29 -5.80 -2.16 -4.42
CA SER A 29 -5.32 -3.29 -5.21
C SER A 29 -3.99 -2.92 -5.81
N TRP A 30 -2.92 -3.62 -5.44
CA TRP A 30 -1.59 -3.38 -5.98
C TRP A 30 -0.92 -4.68 -6.38
N HIS A 31 -1.19 -5.09 -7.61
CA HIS A 31 -0.63 -6.32 -8.16
C HIS A 31 0.82 -6.11 -8.56
N GLY A 32 1.71 -6.97 -8.07
CA GLY A 32 3.15 -6.82 -8.24
C GLY A 32 3.80 -5.90 -7.20
N PHE A 33 3.22 -5.71 -6.02
CA PHE A 33 3.81 -4.89 -4.97
C PHE A 33 5.25 -5.36 -4.65
N PRO A 34 6.26 -4.47 -4.75
CA PRO A 34 7.65 -4.92 -4.88
C PRO A 34 8.36 -5.18 -3.53
N PHE A 35 7.80 -4.74 -2.40
CA PHE A 35 8.48 -4.83 -1.10
C PHE A 35 8.13 -6.10 -0.34
N GLU A 36 9.08 -6.55 0.48
CA GLU A 36 8.91 -7.72 1.35
C GLU A 36 8.04 -7.42 2.59
N PHE A 37 7.85 -6.14 2.91
CA PHE A 37 6.99 -5.66 3.99
C PHE A 37 6.29 -4.37 3.58
N ILE A 38 5.16 -4.05 4.23
CA ILE A 38 4.49 -2.78 4.03
C ILE A 38 5.30 -1.67 4.74
N PRO A 39 5.67 -0.60 4.03
CA PRO A 39 6.38 0.55 4.60
C PRO A 39 5.61 1.21 5.74
N ALA A 40 6.33 1.64 6.79
CA ALA A 40 5.72 2.22 8.00
C ALA A 40 5.12 3.63 7.78
N ASP A 41 5.57 4.32 6.74
CA ASP A 41 5.04 5.61 6.26
C ASP A 41 3.72 5.46 5.49
N PHE A 42 3.31 4.24 5.13
CA PHE A 42 2.02 4.01 4.49
C PHE A 42 0.87 4.14 5.49
N HIS A 43 0.08 5.22 5.34
CA HIS A 43 -1.11 5.49 6.15
C HIS A 43 -2.25 4.51 5.86
N GLN A 44 -2.61 3.69 6.86
CA GLN A 44 -3.53 2.57 6.68
C GLN A 44 -4.78 2.64 7.55
N ASP A 45 -4.93 3.70 8.34
CA ASP A 45 -5.98 3.83 9.36
C ASP A 45 -7.41 3.69 8.79
N ASN A 46 -7.62 4.05 7.53
CA ASN A 46 -8.92 3.98 6.87
C ASN A 46 -9.06 2.79 5.90
N LEU A 47 -8.01 1.98 5.73
CA LEU A 47 -7.97 0.90 4.76
C LEU A 47 -8.85 -0.26 5.24
N VAL A 48 -9.79 -0.69 4.39
CA VAL A 48 -10.76 -1.75 4.71
C VAL A 48 -10.41 -3.06 4.01
N ALA A 49 -9.87 -2.98 2.81
CA ALA A 49 -9.51 -4.16 2.04
C ALA A 49 -8.26 -3.89 1.18
N VAL A 50 -7.39 -4.90 1.12
CA VAL A 50 -6.12 -4.86 0.40
C VAL A 50 -5.98 -6.11 -0.45
N ASP A 51 -5.66 -5.94 -1.73
CA ASP A 51 -5.27 -7.01 -2.64
C ASP A 51 -3.83 -6.77 -3.11
N LEU A 52 -2.90 -7.58 -2.59
CA LEU A 52 -1.47 -7.55 -2.93
C LEU A 52 -1.05 -8.81 -3.70
N LYS A 53 -1.91 -9.34 -4.57
CA LYS A 53 -1.56 -10.50 -5.41
C LYS A 53 -0.26 -10.27 -6.20
N TYR A 54 0.47 -11.36 -6.40
CA TYR A 54 1.75 -11.36 -7.11
C TYR A 54 2.80 -10.42 -6.50
N SER A 55 2.70 -10.13 -5.20
CA SER A 55 3.69 -9.31 -4.49
C SER A 55 4.88 -10.13 -3.99
N SER A 56 5.95 -9.42 -3.66
CA SER A 56 7.12 -9.98 -2.96
C SER A 56 6.94 -10.03 -1.43
N LEU A 57 5.72 -9.79 -0.93
CA LEU A 57 5.45 -9.62 0.50
C LEU A 57 5.73 -10.91 1.27
N LYS A 58 6.62 -10.84 2.26
CA LYS A 58 6.95 -11.94 3.18
C LYS A 58 6.36 -11.72 4.57
N HIS A 59 6.34 -10.47 5.01
CA HIS A 59 5.76 -10.05 6.28
C HIS A 59 4.79 -8.90 6.02
N VAL A 60 3.63 -8.88 6.68
CA VAL A 60 2.68 -7.79 6.49
C VAL A 60 3.27 -6.48 7.02
N TRP A 61 3.85 -6.52 8.22
CA TRP A 61 4.41 -5.38 8.91
C TRP A 61 5.90 -5.56 9.13
N MET A 62 6.64 -4.46 9.07
CA MET A 62 8.00 -4.43 9.59
C MET A 62 7.92 -4.67 11.10
N GLN A 63 8.56 -5.73 11.60
CA GLN A 63 8.67 -5.94 13.03
C GLN A 63 9.55 -4.82 13.61
N SER A 64 9.00 -4.02 14.50
CA SER A 64 9.79 -3.14 15.35
C SER A 64 10.66 -4.02 16.25
N GLN A 65 11.99 -3.85 16.18
CA GLN A 65 12.88 -4.34 17.24
C GLN A 65 12.73 -3.50 18.49
#